data_AF-A0A7C5DDU8-F1
#
_entry.id   AF-A0A7C5DDU8-F1
#
_cell.length_a   1.000
_cell.length_b   1.000
_cell.length_c   1.000
_cell.angle_alpha   90.00
_cell.angle_beta   90.00
_cell.angle_gamma   90.00
#
_symmetry.space_group_name_H-M   'P 1'
#
loop_
_entity.id
_entity.type
_entity.pdbx_description
1 polymer ?
#
loop_
_entity_poly.entity_id
_entity_poly.type
_entity_poly.pdbx_seq_one_letter_code
_entity_poly.pdbx_strand_id
1 'polypeptide(L)' 'MQNVVHRGGEFKLESPYGPTGDQPGAIRALTEGVLRGDRWQTLLGVTGSGKTFTVSNVIAQINRPTLVL' A
#
# COMPACT_ATOMS: atom_id res chain seq x y z
N MET A 1 32.45 2.12 -11.03
CA MET A 1 31.02 1.73 -11.00
C MET A 1 30.46 2.22 -9.66
N GLN A 2 29.87 3.41 -9.64
CA GLN A 2 29.39 4.02 -8.39
C GLN A 2 28.01 3.44 -8.07
N ASN A 3 27.92 2.72 -6.95
CA ASN A 3 26.64 2.22 -6.44
C ASN A 3 25.78 3.42 -6.04
N VAL A 4 24.72 3.68 -6.81
CA VAL A 4 23.70 4.66 -6.45
C VAL A 4 22.89 4.06 -5.29
N VAL A 5 23.25 4.42 -4.06
CA VAL A 5 22.39 4.18 -2.89
C VAL A 5 21.32 5.26 -2.91
N HIS A 6 20.12 4.93 -3.40
CA HIS A 6 18.98 5.84 -3.34
C HIS A 6 18.57 5.99 -1.86
N ARG A 7 18.77 7.18 -1.28
CA ARG A 7 18.24 7.51 0.05
C ARG A 7 16.72 7.65 -0.08
N GLY A 8 15.98 6.61 0.27
CA GLY A 8 14.54 6.52 0.04
C GLY A 8 13.77 7.66 0.72
N GLY A 9 12.98 8.38 -0.08
CA GLY A 9 12.00 9.33 0.43
C GLY A 9 10.76 8.63 1.00
N GLU A 10 9.98 9.38 1.77
CA GLU A 10 8.66 8.94 2.23
C GLU A 10 7.65 8.99 1.08
N PHE A 11 6.89 7.91 0.87
CA PHE A 11 5.77 7.91 -0.07
C PHE A 11 4.65 8.81 0.45
N LYS A 12 4.36 9.90 -0.27
CA LYS A 12 3.23 10.80 0.02
C LYS A 12 2.07 10.49 -0.92
N LEU A 13 0.96 10.02 -0.36
CA LEU A 13 -0.26 9.79 -1.13
C LEU A 13 -1.05 11.10 -1.26
N GLU A 14 -1.21 11.57 -2.49
CA GLU A 14 -2.06 12.72 -2.80
C GLU A 14 -3.40 12.25 -3.38
N SER A 15 -4.49 12.67 -2.75
CA SER A 15 -5.84 12.34 -3.17
C SER A 15 -6.82 13.37 -2.60
N PRO A 16 -7.83 13.83 -3.39
CA PRO A 16 -8.91 14.65 -2.86
C PRO A 16 -9.92 13.84 -2.02
N TYR A 17 -9.78 12.51 -1.99
CA TYR A 17 -10.66 11.59 -1.28
C TYR A 17 -9.91 10.84 -0.17
N GLY A 18 -10.57 10.63 0.97
CA GLY A 18 -10.11 9.71 2.00
C GLY A 18 -10.63 8.28 1.78
N PRO A 19 -10.09 7.28 2.48
CA PRO A 19 -10.63 5.92 2.45
C PRO A 19 -12.08 5.87 2.95
N THR A 20 -12.94 5.12 2.25
CA THR A 20 -14.36 4.99 2.58
C THR A 20 -14.83 3.53 2.53
N GLY A 21 -16.03 3.26 3.06
CA GLY A 21 -16.59 1.91 3.10
C GLY A 21 -15.67 0.93 3.82
N ASP A 22 -15.37 -0.21 3.18
CA ASP A 22 -14.50 -1.25 3.74
C ASP A 22 -12.99 -0.96 3.59
N GLN A 23 -12.63 0.09 2.86
CA GLN A 23 -11.22 0.41 2.57
C GLN A 23 -10.38 0.63 3.84
N PRO A 24 -10.81 1.39 4.86
CA PRO A 24 -10.00 1.58 6.07
C PRO A 24 -9.64 0.27 6.77
N GLY A 25 -10.57 -0.69 6.80
CA GLY A 25 -10.35 -2.02 7.38
C GLY A 25 -9.36 -2.85 6.55
N ALA A 26 -9.54 -2.86 5.22
CA ALA A 26 -8.65 -3.57 4.30
C ALA A 26 -7.23 -3.00 4.34
N ILE A 27 -7.08 -1.67 4.33
CA ILE A 27 -5.79 -0.99 4.45
C ILE A 27 -5.08 -1.41 5.74
N ARG A 28 -5.76 -1.31 6.89
CA ARG A 28 -5.19 -1.69 8.18
C ARG A 28 -4.72 -3.15 8.19
N ALA A 29 -5.57 -4.08 7.77
CA ALA A 29 -5.25 -5.50 7.79
C ALA A 29 -4.04 -5.84 6.90
N LEU A 30 -3.99 -5.26 5.70
CA LEU A 30 -2.89 -5.46 4.76
C LEU A 30 -1.57 -4.86 5.27
N THR A 31 -1.61 -3.63 5.78
CA THR A 31 -0.45 -2.95 6.38
C THR A 31 0.10 -3.78 7.55
N GLU A 32 -0.76 -4.18 8.50
CA GLU A 32 -0.36 -4.99 9.65
C GLU A 32 0.22 -6.35 9.23
N GLY A 33 -0.37 -7.02 8.24
CA GLY A 33 0.16 -8.27 7.71
C GLY A 33 1.56 -8.10 7.11
N VAL A 34 1.80 -7.01 6.36
CA VAL A 34 3.13 -6.74 5.78
C VAL A 34 4.15 -6.47 6.88
N LEU A 35 3.80 -5.68 7.89
CA LEU A 35 4.69 -5.34 9.01
C LEU A 35 4.97 -6.53 9.92
N ARG A 36 4.01 -7.45 10.08
CA ARG A 36 4.19 -8.72 10.79
C ARG A 36 5.07 -9.72 10.02
N GLY A 37 5.28 -9.51 8.72
CA GLY A 37 6.11 -10.38 7.87
C GLY A 37 5.32 -11.48 7.15
N ASP A 38 4.00 -11.36 7.02
CA ASP A 38 3.20 -12.31 6.25
C ASP A 38 3.66 -12.29 4.79
N ARG A 39 4.09 -13.46 4.29
CA ARG A 39 4.60 -13.59 2.91
C ARG A 39 3.54 -13.42 1.83
N TRP A 40 2.30 -13.80 2.14
CA TRP A 40 1.20 -13.83 1.19
C TRP A 40 -0.05 -13.24 1.80
N GLN A 41 -0.69 -12.33 1.08
CA GLN A 41 -1.95 -11.71 1.47
C GLN A 41 -2.82 -11.51 0.23
N THR A 42 -4.14 -11.50 0.40
CA THR A 42 -5.09 -11.33 -0.69
C THR A 42 -6.06 -10.21 -0.37
N LEU A 43 -6.15 -9.22 -1.25
CA LEU A 43 -7.20 -8.20 -1.22
C LEU A 43 -8.37 -8.68 -2.08
N LEU A 44 -9.38 -9.29 -1.46
CA LEU A 44 -10.63 -9.62 -2.14
C LEU A 44 -11.49 -8.36 -2.23
N GLY A 45 -11.68 -7.83 -3.44
CA GLY A 45 -12.53 -6.66 -3.66
C GLY A 45 -13.27 -6.74 -4.98
N VAL A 46 -14.54 -6.35 -4.97
CA VAL A 46 -15.38 -6.27 -6.18
C VAL A 46 -14.86 -5.21 -7.16
N THR A 47 -15.32 -5.24 -8.41
CA THR A 47 -15.01 -4.19 -9.41
C THR A 47 -15.55 -2.85 -8.93
N GLY A 48 -14.79 -1.76 -9.14
CA GLY A 48 -15.18 -0.40 -8.72
C GLY A 48 -14.95 -0.05 -7.25
N SER A 49 -14.54 -1.00 -6.39
CA SER A 49 -14.32 -0.77 -4.94
C SER A 49 -13.10 0.10 -4.59
N GLY A 50 -12.28 0.50 -5.57
CA GLY A 50 -11.08 1.31 -5.32
C GLY A 50 -9.86 0.51 -4.84
N LYS A 51 -9.66 -0.72 -5.34
CA LYS A 51 -8.50 -1.56 -4.99
C LYS A 51 -7.15 -0.85 -5.17
N THR A 52 -6.97 -0.08 -6.25
CA THR A 52 -5.74 0.70 -6.45
C THR A 52 -5.52 1.69 -5.32
N PHE A 53 -6.54 2.46 -4.94
CA PHE A 53 -6.42 3.43 -3.83
C PHE A 53 -6.14 2.74 -2.49
N THR A 54 -6.76 1.59 -2.25
CA THR A 54 -6.48 0.74 -1.09
C THR A 54 -5.00 0.32 -1.05
N VAL A 55 -4.47 -0.22 -2.15
CA VAL A 55 -3.06 -0.65 -2.24
C VAL A 55 -2.10 0.54 -2.15
N SER A 56 -2.42 1.70 -2.74
CA SER A 56 -1.60 2.91 -2.62
C SER A 56 -1.49 3.40 -1.17
N ASN A 57 -2.57 3.32 -0.38
CA ASN A 57 -2.52 3.62 1.06
C ASN A 57 -1.62 2.63 1.81
N VAL A 58 -1.69 1.34 1.49
CA VAL A 58 -0.80 0.33 2.07
C VAL A 58 0.66 0.64 1.74
N ILE A 59 0.98 0.91 0.47
CA ILE A 59 2.34 1.26 0.02
C ILE A 59 2.88 2.48 0.77
N ALA A 60 2.04 3.52 0.92
CA ALA A 60 2.41 4.73 1.66
C ALA A 60 2.70 4.43 3.14
N GLN A 61 1.87 3.60 3.79
CA GLN A 61 2.04 3.25 5.21
C GLN A 61 3.25 2.35 5.49
N ILE A 62 3.52 1.37 4.61
CA ILE A 62 4.68 0.47 4.79
C ILE A 62 5.99 1.13 4.35
N ASN A 63 5.92 2.19 3.54
CA ASN A 63 7.03 2.94 2.97
C ASN A 63 8.15 2.08 2.34
N ARG A 64 7.77 1.10 1.51
CA ARG A 64 8.69 0.15 0.87
C ARG A 64 8.62 0.25 -0.65
N PRO A 65 9.76 0.21 -1.37
CA PRO A 65 9.75 0.06 -2.82
C PRO A 65 8.88 -1.15 -3.22
N THR A 66 7.92 -0.91 -4.10
CA THR A 66 6.87 -1.89 -4.45
C THR A 66 6.82 -2.07 -5.97
N LEU A 67 6.70 -3.32 -6.42
CA LEU A 67 6.47 -3.70 -7.81
C LEU A 67 5.00 -4.11 -7.96
N VAL A 68 4.31 -3.54 -8.94
CA VAL A 68 2.95 -3.95 -9.36
C VAL A 68 3.09 -4.64 -10.71
N LEU A 69 2.52 -5.84 -10.84
CA LEU A 69 2.53 -6.67 -12.05
C LEU A 69 1.16 -6.71 -12.72
#